data_AF-A0A258WUB4-F1
#
_entry.id   AF-A0A258WUB4-F1
#
_cell.length_a   1.000
_cell.length_b   1.000
_cell.length_c   1.000
_cell.angle_alpha   90.00
_cell.angle_beta   90.00
_cell.angle_gamma   90.00
#
_symmetry.space_group_name_H-M   'P 1'
#
loop_
_entity.id
_entity.type
_entity.pdbx_description
1 polymer ?
#
loop_
_entity_poly.entity_id
_entity_poly.type
_entity_poly.pdbx_seq_one_letter_code
_entity_poly.pdbx_strand_id
1 'polypeptide(L)' 'MKRLLQKVDRIRASGTATLNLDPVSPYYNLSGKRFKVESMGTPGYKCRITLLINDKPVDFTINDII' A
#
# COMPACT_ATOMS: atom_id res chain seq x y z
N MET A 1 16.53 6.75 -3.09
CA MET A 1 16.41 5.51 -2.28
C MET A 1 16.03 5.72 -0.83
N LYS A 2 16.60 6.69 -0.07
CA LYS A 2 16.24 6.92 1.36
C LYS A 2 14.73 7.06 1.62
N ARG A 3 14.00 7.79 0.77
CA ARG A 3 12.56 8.04 0.94
C ARG A 3 11.68 6.78 0.82
N LEU A 4 12.06 5.84 -0.05
CA LEU A 4 11.27 4.62 -0.28
C LEU A 4 11.40 3.66 0.90
N LEU A 5 12.63 3.44 1.38
CA LEU A 5 12.87 2.61 2.56
C LEU A 5 12.18 3.20 3.79
N GLN A 6 12.30 4.52 4.03
CA GLN A 6 11.60 5.18 5.13
C GLN A 6 10.07 5.07 5.06
N LYS A 7 9.50 5.01 3.86
CA LYS A 7 8.06 4.84 3.65
C LYS A 7 7.64 3.41 3.96
N VAL A 8 8.37 2.43 3.42
CA VAL A 8 8.20 1.00 3.73
C VAL A 8 8.31 0.74 5.23
N ASP A 9 9.31 1.31 5.89
CA ASP A 9 9.51 1.14 7.34
C ASP A 9 8.36 1.77 8.14
N ARG A 10 7.86 2.93 7.74
CA ARG A 10 6.67 3.55 8.35
C ARG A 10 5.42 2.67 8.20
N ILE A 11 5.21 2.10 7.01
CA ILE A 11 4.08 1.21 6.75
C ILE A 11 4.19 -0.04 7.63
N ARG A 12 5.38 -0.66 7.72
CA ARG A 12 5.64 -1.80 8.61
C ARG A 12 5.38 -1.48 10.07
N ALA A 13 5.89 -0.34 10.54
CA ALA A 13 5.73 0.08 11.93
C ALA A 13 4.26 0.36 12.28
N SER A 14 3.48 0.92 11.34
CA SER A 14 2.07 1.22 11.55
C SER A 14 1.12 0.03 11.34
N GLY A 15 1.54 -0.99 10.58
CA GLY A 15 0.69 -2.11 10.18
C GLY A 15 -0.47 -1.73 9.25
N THR A 16 -0.51 -0.50 8.75
CA THR A 16 -1.59 0.02 7.92
C THR A 16 -1.04 0.89 6.80
N ALA A 17 -1.84 1.09 5.75
CA ALA A 17 -1.46 1.92 4.61
C ALA A 17 -2.68 2.65 4.05
N THR A 18 -2.47 3.89 3.59
CA THR A 18 -3.52 4.69 2.96
C THR A 18 -3.40 4.57 1.45
N LEU A 19 -4.49 4.16 0.78
CA LEU A 19 -4.52 4.08 -0.67
C LEU A 19 -4.49 5.46 -1.32
N ASN A 20 -3.75 5.57 -2.41
CA ASN A 20 -3.68 6.74 -3.29
C ASN A 20 -3.63 6.26 -4.73
N LEU A 21 -4.81 5.94 -5.25
CA LEU A 21 -4.98 5.33 -6.55
C LEU A 21 -5.30 6.36 -7.62
N ASP A 22 -4.89 6.06 -8.85
CA ASP A 22 -5.29 6.81 -10.03
C ASP A 22 -6.80 6.61 -10.32
N PRO A 23 -7.53 7.62 -10.84
CA PRO A 23 -8.93 7.50 -11.27
C PRO A 23 -9.23 6.32 -12.20
N VAL A 24 -8.23 5.84 -12.95
CA VAL A 24 -8.37 4.68 -13.85
C VAL A 24 -8.43 3.35 -13.08
N SER A 25 -8.00 3.32 -11.81
CA SER A 25 -8.00 2.10 -10.99
C SER A 25 -9.42 1.64 -10.66
N PRO A 26 -9.72 0.32 -10.75
CA PRO A 26 -11.02 -0.23 -10.35
C PRO A 26 -11.32 -0.03 -8.85
N TYR A 27 -10.30 0.28 -8.05
CA TYR A 27 -10.42 0.55 -6.61
C TYR A 27 -10.34 2.04 -6.27
N TYR A 28 -10.46 2.95 -7.25
CA TYR A 28 -10.34 4.40 -7.01
C TYR A 28 -11.31 4.93 -5.95
N ASN A 29 -12.49 4.32 -5.81
CA ASN A 29 -13.46 4.63 -4.75
C ASN A 29 -12.95 4.34 -3.32
N LEU A 30 -11.83 3.62 -3.19
CA LEU A 30 -11.14 3.33 -1.94
C LEU A 30 -9.92 4.24 -1.72
N SER A 31 -9.58 5.11 -2.69
CA SER A 31 -8.50 6.09 -2.56
C SER A 31 -8.78 7.03 -1.38
N GLY A 32 -7.75 7.35 -0.61
CA GLY A 32 -7.83 8.12 0.63
C GLY A 32 -8.20 7.31 1.88
N LYS A 33 -8.62 6.04 1.74
CA LYS A 33 -8.94 5.16 2.88
C LYS A 33 -7.71 4.39 3.34
N ARG A 34 -7.70 4.09 4.65
CA ARG A 34 -6.65 3.31 5.31
C ARG A 34 -7.08 1.85 5.47
N PHE A 35 -6.18 0.94 5.10
CA PHE A 35 -6.38 -0.50 5.20
C PHE A 35 -5.26 -1.15 5.98
N LYS A 36 -5.54 -2.33 6.54
CA LYS A 36 -4.53 -3.16 7.20
C LYS A 36 -3.61 -3.78 6.16
N VAL A 37 -2.31 -3.74 6.44
CA VAL A 37 -1.30 -4.39 5.61
C VAL A 37 -1.21 -5.85 6.05
N GLU A 38 -1.49 -6.75 5.12
CA GLU A 38 -1.37 -8.20 5.33
C GLU A 38 0.07 -8.65 5.15
N SER A 39 0.67 -8.24 4.04
CA SER A 39 2.04 -8.58 3.71
C SER A 39 2.68 -7.52 2.86
N MET A 40 4.01 -7.49 2.85
CA MET A 40 4.77 -6.57 2.01
C MET A 40 6.01 -7.27 1.47
N GLY A 41 6.20 -7.15 0.16
CA GLY A 41 7.35 -7.71 -0.55
C GLY A 41 8.65 -6.96 -0.28
N THR A 42 9.69 -7.36 -1.01
CA THR A 42 11.02 -6.77 -0.87
C THR A 42 10.99 -5.27 -1.15
N PRO A 43 11.58 -4.42 -0.28
CA PRO A 43 11.63 -2.98 -0.48
C PRO A 43 12.35 -2.63 -1.78
N GLY A 44 11.65 -1.96 -2.69
CA GLY A 44 12.14 -1.59 -4.02
C GLY A 44 11.09 -0.84 -4.83
N TYR A 45 11.44 -0.47 -6.07
CA TYR A 45 10.55 0.31 -6.96
C TYR A 45 9.24 -0.43 -7.31
N LYS A 46 9.26 -1.77 -7.23
CA LYS A 46 8.11 -2.66 -7.45
C LYS A 46 7.68 -3.36 -6.15
N CYS A 47 7.91 -2.73 -5.00
CA CYS A 47 7.49 -3.29 -3.72
C CYS A 47 5.97 -3.49 -3.73
N ARG A 48 5.55 -4.75 -3.71
CA ARG A 48 4.15 -5.14 -3.58
C ARG A 48 3.73 -5.03 -2.13
N ILE A 49 2.53 -4.48 -1.92
CA ILE A 49 1.91 -4.30 -0.63
C ILE A 49 0.53 -4.92 -0.73
N THR A 50 0.29 -5.99 0.02
CA THR A 50 -1.00 -6.65 0.08
C THR A 50 -1.81 -6.01 1.21
N LEU A 51 -2.96 -5.44 0.86
CA LEU A 51 -3.89 -4.85 1.82
C LEU A 51 -5.10 -5.76 1.99
N LEU A 52 -5.64 -5.82 3.21
CA LEU A 52 -6.92 -6.47 3.48
C LEU A 52 -8.06 -5.49 3.20
N ILE A 53 -8.83 -5.76 2.14
CA ILE A 53 -10.03 -5.02 1.77
C ILE A 53 -11.21 -5.98 1.85
N ASN A 54 -12.15 -5.73 2.77
CA ASN A 54 -13.30 -6.62 3.04
C ASN A 54 -12.86 -8.08 3.26
N ASP A 55 -11.85 -8.28 4.09
CA ASP A 55 -11.22 -9.58 4.40
C ASP A 55 -10.60 -10.31 3.19
N LYS A 56 -10.46 -9.62 2.06
CA LYS A 56 -9.79 -10.14 0.87
C LYS A 56 -8.42 -9.48 0.69
N PRO A 57 -7.36 -10.27 0.47
CA PRO A 57 -6.05 -9.73 0.14
C PRO A 57 -6.09 -9.13 -1.27
N VAL A 58 -5.69 -7.87 -1.39
CA VAL A 58 -5.56 -7.15 -2.67
C VAL A 58 -4.18 -6.55 -2.76
N ASP A 59 -3.51 -6.80 -3.88
CA ASP A 59 -2.15 -6.35 -4.12
C ASP A 59 -2.11 -4.94 -4.72
N PHE A 60 -1.28 -4.10 -4.13
CA PHE A 60 -0.96 -2.74 -4.59
C PHE A 60 0.54 -2.54 -4.69
N THR A 61 0.96 -1.43 -5.30
CA THR A 61 2.37 -1.02 -5.30
C THR A 61 2.60 0.09 -4.28
N ILE A 62 3.86 0.26 -3.87
CA ILE A 62 4.29 1.38 -3.00
C ILE A 62 3.93 2.77 -3.56
N ASN A 63 3.70 2.89 -4.86
CA ASN A 63 3.27 4.14 -5.52
C ASN A 63 1.78 4.41 -5.31
N ASP A 64 0.99 3.37 -5.12
CA ASP A 64 -0.45 3.42 -4.88
C ASP A 64 -0.79 3.70 -3.41
N ILE A 65 0.21 4.02 -2.60
CA ILE A 65 0.11 4.23 -1.14
C ILE A 65 0.67 5.60 -0.78
N ILE A 66 0.18 6.24 0.28
CA ILE A 66 0.76 7.46 0.88
C ILE A 66 1.56 7.14 2.14
#